data_AF-A0A2M7V073-F1
#
_entry.id   AF-A0A2M7V073-F1
#
_cell.length_a   1.000
_cell.length_b   1.000
_cell.length_c   1.000
_cell.angle_alpha   90.00
_cell.angle_beta   90.00
_cell.angle_gamma   90.00
#
_symmetry.space_group_name_H-M   'P 1'
#
loop_
_entity.id
_entity.type
_entity.pdbx_description
1 polymer ?
#
loop_
_entity_poly.entity_id
_entity_poly.type
_entity_poly.pdbx_seq_one_letter_code
_entity_poly.pdbx_strand_id
1 'polypeptide(L)'
;MSAVGAALFFLFIVLISRGKWMGVGDIKLAFLMGLVLGFPNILVALFSAFLLGAIIGIGLIISGKKTLKSEVPFGPFLVTGTFIALFWGQEIINWYAKSLYIN
;
A
#
# COMPACT_ATOMS: atom_id res chain seq x y z
N MET A 1 3.40 17.63 13.31
CA MET A 1 2.46 16.91 14.20
C MET A 1 1.67 15.80 13.51
N SER A 2 1.62 15.75 12.17
CA SER A 2 0.81 14.79 11.40
C SER A 2 1.35 13.34 11.35
N ALA A 3 2.63 13.11 11.67
CA ALA A 3 3.24 11.78 11.60
C ALA A 3 2.75 10.81 12.69
N VAL A 4 2.35 11.32 13.86
CA VAL A 4 1.90 10.47 14.99
C VAL A 4 0.48 9.94 14.77
N GLY A 5 -0.41 10.78 14.20
CA GLY A 5 -1.79 10.36 13.87
C GLY A 5 -1.83 9.30 12.76
N ALA A 6 -0.91 9.39 11.80
CA ALA A 6 -0.69 8.39 10.77
C ALA A 6 -0.38 7.00 11.34
N ALA A 7 0.61 6.97 12.24
CA ALA A 7 1.13 5.76 12.82
C ALA A 7 0.07 5.06 13.68
N LEU A 8 -0.74 5.84 14.42
CA LEU A 8 -1.84 5.31 15.24
C LEU A 8 -3.01 4.77 14.41
N PHE A 9 -3.42 5.47 13.36
CA PHE A 9 -4.49 5.00 12.46
C PHE A 9 -4.10 3.69 11.76
N PHE A 10 -2.83 3.55 11.39
CA PHE A 10 -2.32 2.32 10.79
C PHE A 10 -2.11 1.19 11.79
N LEU A 11 -1.66 1.50 13.02
CA LEU A 11 -1.64 0.51 14.11
C LEU A 11 -3.03 -0.10 14.29
N PHE A 12 -4.08 0.72 14.17
CA PHE A 12 -5.47 0.29 14.28
C PHE A 12 -5.90 -0.62 13.10
N ILE A 13 -5.58 -0.26 11.86
CA ILE A 13 -5.86 -1.10 10.67
C ILE A 13 -5.09 -2.43 10.71
N VAL A 14 -3.82 -2.38 11.10
CA VAL A 14 -2.96 -3.57 11.23
C VAL A 14 -3.47 -4.50 12.34
N LEU A 15 -3.91 -3.94 13.47
CA LEU A 15 -4.57 -4.68 14.56
C LEU A 15 -5.90 -5.32 14.13
N ILE A 16 -6.68 -4.63 13.28
CA ILE A 16 -7.96 -5.12 12.74
C ILE A 16 -7.76 -6.21 11.69
N SER A 17 -6.74 -6.10 10.83
CA SER A 17 -6.49 -7.03 9.73
C SER A 17 -6.16 -8.45 10.21
N ARG A 18 -5.64 -8.59 11.45
CA ARG A 18 -5.39 -9.88 12.16
C ARG A 18 -4.77 -11.00 11.30
N GLY A 19 -3.99 -10.65 10.28
CA GLY A 19 -3.34 -11.60 9.38
C GLY A 19 -4.25 -12.53 8.57
N LYS A 20 -5.53 -12.19 8.38
CA LYS A 20 -6.47 -13.02 7.61
C LYS A 20 -6.37 -12.85 6.09
N TRP A 21 -5.78 -11.74 5.61
CA TRP A 21 -5.77 -11.37 4.19
C TRP A 21 -4.36 -11.21 3.59
N MET A 22 -3.32 -11.13 4.43
CA MET A 22 -1.94 -10.84 4.03
C MET A 22 -1.02 -11.73 4.85
N GLY A 23 0.04 -12.27 4.23
CA GLY A 23 1.00 -13.12 4.92
C GLY A 23 1.64 -12.37 6.10
N VAL A 24 2.06 -13.09 7.14
CA VAL A 24 2.65 -12.50 8.36
C VAL A 24 3.84 -11.57 8.04
N GLY A 25 4.60 -11.88 6.97
CA GLY A 25 5.66 -11.01 6.46
C GLY A 25 5.17 -9.67 5.92
N ASP A 26 4.06 -9.68 5.18
CA ASP A 26 3.47 -8.49 4.57
C ASP A 26 2.93 -7.53 5.66
N ILE A 27 2.42 -8.08 6.76
CA ILE A 27 1.96 -7.29 7.92
C ILE A 27 3.13 -6.50 8.54
N LYS A 28 4.29 -7.14 8.69
CA LYS A 28 5.50 -6.48 9.19
C LYS A 28 5.98 -5.39 8.25
N LEU A 29 5.92 -5.64 6.93
CA LEU A 29 6.24 -4.64 5.92
C LEU A 29 5.28 -3.44 5.98
N ALA A 30 3.97 -3.68 6.06
CA ALA A 30 2.98 -2.60 6.17
C ALA A 30 3.16 -1.75 7.44
N PHE A 31 3.56 -2.37 8.56
CA PHE A 31 3.91 -1.64 9.77
C PHE A 31 5.15 -0.75 9.58
N LEU A 32 6.22 -1.31 9.00
CA LEU A 32 7.44 -0.56 8.66
C LEU A 32 7.15 0.58 7.70
N MET A 33 6.32 0.35 6.68
CA MET A 33 5.84 1.38 5.76
C MET A 33 5.13 2.51 6.50
N GLY A 34 4.28 2.20 7.48
CA GLY A 34 3.57 3.21 8.27
C GLY A 34 4.50 4.09 9.08
N LEU A 35 5.56 3.49 9.61
CA LEU A 35 6.59 4.16 10.38
C LEU A 35 7.49 5.04 9.48
N VAL A 36 7.86 4.54 8.29
CA VAL A 36 8.78 5.23 7.37
C VAL A 36 8.10 6.33 6.56
N LEU A 37 6.94 6.06 5.97
CA LEU A 37 6.26 7.01 5.07
C LEU A 37 5.39 8.02 5.82
N GLY A 38 4.77 7.60 6.93
CA GLY A 38 3.74 8.39 7.59
C GLY A 38 2.53 8.72 6.70
N PHE A 39 1.62 9.53 7.23
CA PHE A 39 0.43 10.00 6.53
C PHE A 39 0.73 11.36 5.89
N PRO A 40 0.31 11.59 4.65
CA PRO A 40 -0.60 10.76 3.84
C PRO A 40 0.09 9.77 2.90
N ASN A 41 1.42 9.80 2.79
CA ASN A 41 2.18 9.04 1.78
C ASN A 41 1.93 7.52 1.82
N ILE A 42 1.67 6.94 3.00
CA ILE A 42 1.36 5.51 3.08
C ILE A 42 0.11 5.09 2.31
N LEU A 43 -0.91 5.96 2.20
CA LEU A 43 -2.10 5.67 1.40
C LEU A 43 -1.72 5.52 -0.07
N VAL A 44 -0.85 6.39 -0.57
CA VAL A 44 -0.30 6.29 -1.93
C VAL A 44 0.47 4.98 -2.07
N ALA A 45 1.28 4.61 -1.09
CA ALA A 45 2.09 3.39 -1.13
C ALA A 45 1.24 2.12 -1.21
N LEU A 46 0.24 1.99 -0.32
CA LEU A 46 -0.67 0.86 -0.33
C LEU A 46 -1.51 0.82 -1.59
N PHE A 47 -2.03 1.97 -2.03
CA PHE A 47 -2.85 2.04 -3.22
C PHE A 47 -2.06 1.60 -4.46
N SER A 48 -0.83 2.11 -4.64
CA SER A 48 0.06 1.69 -5.71
C SER A 48 0.43 0.20 -5.61
N ALA A 49 0.69 -0.31 -4.41
CA ALA A 49 0.97 -1.73 -4.20
C ALA A 49 -0.24 -2.61 -4.59
N PHE A 50 -1.44 -2.23 -4.19
CA PHE A 50 -2.67 -2.95 -4.54
C PHE A 50 -2.95 -2.90 -6.04
N LEU A 51 -2.74 -1.75 -6.67
CA LEU A 51 -2.96 -1.58 -8.10
C LEU A 51 -2.00 -2.45 -8.91
N LEU A 52 -0.71 -2.46 -8.56
CA LEU A 52 0.30 -3.31 -9.20
C LEU A 52 0.04 -4.79 -8.94
N GLY A 53 -0.29 -5.16 -7.70
CA GLY A 53 -0.63 -6.53 -7.32
C GLY A 53 -1.87 -7.04 -8.06
N ALA A 54 -2.88 -6.19 -8.24
CA ALA A 54 -4.08 -6.51 -9.00
C ALA A 54 -3.78 -6.69 -10.49
N ILE A 55 -3.04 -5.76 -11.13
CA ILE A 55 -2.69 -5.86 -12.54
C ILE A 55 -1.89 -7.14 -12.83
N ILE A 56 -0.88 -7.43 -12.01
CA ILE A 56 -0.03 -8.61 -12.19
C ILE A 56 -0.78 -9.89 -11.82
N GLY A 57 -1.56 -9.87 -10.74
CA GLY A 57 -2.40 -10.99 -10.33
C GLY A 57 -3.43 -11.36 -11.40
N ILE A 58 -4.15 -10.39 -11.94
CA ILE A 58 -5.11 -10.57 -13.04
C ILE A 58 -4.39 -11.06 -14.30
N GLY A 59 -3.24 -10.47 -14.66
CA GLY A 59 -2.46 -10.90 -15.82
C GLY A 59 -1.97 -12.36 -15.73
N LEU A 60 -1.57 -12.81 -14.53
CA LEU A 60 -1.17 -14.20 -14.27
C LEU A 60 -2.34 -15.18 -14.34
N ILE A 61 -3.53 -14.75 -13.90
CA ILE A 61 -4.77 -15.54 -14.02
C ILE A 61 -5.18 -15.67 -15.49
N ILE A 62 -5.16 -14.57 -16.24
CA ILE A 62 -5.51 -14.56 -17.67
C ILE A 62 -4.52 -15.40 -18.49
N SER A 63 -3.23 -15.37 -18.15
CA SER A 63 -2.20 -16.21 -18.80
C SER A 63 -2.32 -17.71 -18.47
N GLY A 64 -3.27 -18.12 -17.64
CA GLY A 64 -3.49 -19.52 -17.26
C GLY A 64 -2.37 -20.12 -16.39
N LYS A 65 -1.39 -19.30 -15.95
CA LYS A 65 -0.23 -19.76 -15.18
C LYS A 65 -0.51 -19.85 -13.67
N LYS A 66 -1.55 -19.19 -13.18
CA LYS A 66 -2.01 -19.27 -11.78
C LYS A 66 -3.53 -19.29 -11.71
N THR A 67 -4.05 -20.00 -10.71
CA THR A 67 -5.48 -20.01 -10.36
C THR A 67 -5.77 -18.98 -9.28
N LEU A 68 -7.04 -18.55 -9.14
CA LEU A 68 -7.50 -17.65 -8.06
C LEU A 68 -7.16 -18.14 -6.63
N LYS A 69 -6.83 -19.42 -6.46
CA LYS A 69 -6.39 -20.02 -5.19
C LYS A 69 -4.88 -19.95 -4.96
N SER A 70 -4.10 -19.52 -5.95
CA SER A 70 -2.65 -19.41 -5.81
C SER A 70 -2.32 -18.14 -5.01
N GLU A 71 -1.70 -18.32 -3.85
CA GLU A 71 -1.15 -17.21 -3.09
C GLU A 71 -0.10 -16.48 -3.94
N VAL A 72 -0.33 -15.20 -4.17
CA VAL A 72 0.66 -14.31 -4.77
C VAL A 72 1.30 -13.55 -3.61
N PRO A 73 2.62 -13.65 -3.42
CA PRO A 73 3.28 -12.93 -2.34
C PRO A 73 3.07 -11.43 -2.56
N PHE A 74 2.46 -10.77 -1.58
CA PHE A 74 2.09 -9.35 -1.69
C PHE A 74 3.27 -8.42 -1.36
N GLY A 75 4.27 -8.93 -0.64
CA GLY A 75 5.48 -8.23 -0.22
C GLY A 75 6.23 -7.47 -1.32
N PRO A 76 6.53 -8.06 -2.49
CA PRO A 76 7.20 -7.34 -3.58
C PRO A 76 6.42 -6.13 -4.08
N PHE A 77 5.09 -6.21 -4.11
CA PHE A 77 4.23 -5.10 -4.51
C PHE A 77 4.18 -4.02 -3.43
N LEU A 78 4.16 -4.40 -2.15
CA LEU A 78 4.27 -3.46 -1.03
C LEU A 78 5.58 -2.68 -1.07
N VAL A 79 6.71 -3.36 -1.32
CA VAL A 79 8.01 -2.70 -1.46
C VAL A 79 7.99 -1.73 -2.65
N THR A 80 7.47 -2.15 -3.80
CA THR A 80 7.37 -1.28 -4.98
C THR A 80 6.48 -0.07 -4.73
N GLY A 81 5.32 -0.25 -4.09
CA GLY A 81 4.44 0.84 -3.69
C GLY A 81 5.10 1.80 -2.69
N THR A 82 5.91 1.27 -1.78
CA THR A 82 6.72 2.07 -0.83
C THR A 82 7.69 2.99 -1.57
N PHE A 83 8.42 2.45 -2.55
CA PHE A 83 9.33 3.24 -3.37
C PHE A 83 8.60 4.34 -4.14
N ILE A 84 7.45 4.01 -4.75
CA ILE A 84 6.63 5.00 -5.46
C ILE A 84 6.21 6.13 -4.52
N ALA A 85 5.73 5.80 -3.32
CA ALA A 85 5.28 6.81 -2.37
C ALA A 85 6.42 7.60 -1.70
N LEU A 86 7.62 7.02 -1.59
CA LEU A 86 8.80 7.75 -1.09
C LEU A 86 9.21 8.86 -2.05
N PHE A 87 9.23 8.58 -3.36
CA PHE A 87 9.69 9.54 -4.36
C PHE A 87 8.58 10.45 -4.89
N TRP A 88 7.37 9.92 -5.10
CA TRP A 88 6.25 10.63 -5.71
C TRP A 88 5.05 10.84 -4.79
N GLY A 89 5.08 10.32 -3.55
CA GLY A 89 3.93 10.41 -2.65
C GLY A 89 3.50 11.85 -2.40
N GLN A 90 4.44 12.75 -2.11
CA GLN A 90 4.09 14.15 -1.85
C GLN A 90 3.65 14.91 -3.10
N GLU A 91 4.25 14.63 -4.26
CA GLU A 91 3.82 15.24 -5.51
C GLU A 91 2.37 14.84 -5.86
N ILE A 92 2.03 13.56 -5.68
CA ILE A 92 0.67 13.04 -5.90
C ILE A 92 -0.33 13.69 -4.94
N ILE A 93 0.03 13.81 -3.66
CA ILE A 93 -0.82 14.45 -2.64
C ILE A 93 -1.00 15.94 -2.93
N ASN A 94 0.07 16.65 -3.26
CA ASN A 94 0.02 18.07 -3.59
C ASN A 94 -0.80 18.32 -4.86
N TRP A 95 -0.68 17.46 -5.86
CA TRP A 95 -1.51 17.51 -7.06
C TRP A 95 -2.99 17.31 -6.73
N TYR A 96 -3.31 16.32 -5.91
CA TYR A 96 -4.69 16.04 -5.49
C TYR A 96 -5.27 17.20 -4.66
N ALA A 97 -4.53 17.70 -3.68
CA ALA A 97 -4.92 18.83 -2.84
C ALA A 97 -5.12 20.10 -3.66
N LYS A 98 -4.24 20.35 -4.63
CA LYS A 98 -4.36 21.48 -5.57
C LYS A 98 -5.58 21.34 -6.47
N SER A 99 -5.87 20.14 -6.99
CA SER A 99 -7.07 19.90 -7.79
C SER A 99 -8.36 20.09 -6.98
N LEU A 100 -8.35 19.78 -5.69
CA LEU A 100 -9.50 19.94 -4.80
C LEU A 100 -9.73 21.40 -4.40
N TYR A 101 -8.66 22.20 -4.28
CA TYR A 101 -8.72 23.60 -3.86
C TYR A 101 -9.02 24.58 -5.01
N ILE A 102 -8.91 24.13 -6.26
CA ILE A 102 -9.17 24.94 -7.46
C ILE A 102 -10.66 24.82 -7.91
N ASN A 103 -11.52 24.18 -7.11
CA ASN A 103 -12.97 24.15 -7.26
C ASN A 103 -13.62 24.87 -6.08
#